data_AF-A0A850M9B5-F1
#
_entry.id   AF-A0A850M9B5-F1
#
_cell.length_a   1.000
_cell.length_b   1.000
_cell.length_c   1.000
_cell.angle_alpha   90.00
_cell.angle_beta   90.00
_cell.angle_gamma   90.00
#
_symmetry.space_group_name_H-M   'P 1'
#
loop_
_entity.id
_entity.type
_entity.pdbx_description
1 polymer ?
#
loop_
_entity_poly.entity_id
_entity_poly.type
_entity_poly.pdbx_seq_one_letter_code
_entity_poly.pdbx_strand_id
1 'polypeptide(L)'
;MSLDVNLTDRLLQSPISFNGRLKESKEFIDVLDYGVTLLSPDNIVLKMEMLSLIIKKTRTLEKLMELGTKHAVQSSLYNLEQNGFITRKVKENIFSYEFNRTKILFKIKKDLETRYQQIKDVKDYYISNDCLFVCSHCKQLFDYAKAMEHGFICCGARISSFDSTSIVQNLMDKMVFIEEKLKALSKI
;
A
#
# COMPACT_ATOMS: atom_id res chain seq x y z
N MET A 1 -2.49 19.67 9.81
CA MET A 1 -2.35 18.33 9.22
C MET A 1 -0.88 18.10 8.95
N SER A 2 -0.23 17.24 9.72
CA SER A 2 1.08 16.68 9.36
C SER A 2 0.86 15.68 8.22
N LEU A 3 1.10 16.12 6.98
CA LEU A 3 1.09 15.24 5.81
C LEU A 3 2.36 14.39 5.88
N ASP A 4 2.21 13.17 6.38
CA ASP A 4 3.29 12.20 6.43
C ASP A 4 3.51 11.66 5.00
N VAL A 5 4.28 12.40 4.20
CA VAL A 5 4.65 12.06 2.80
C VAL A 5 5.51 10.78 2.71
N ASN A 6 5.97 10.27 3.86
CA ASN A 6 6.90 9.15 4.00
C ASN A 6 6.27 7.75 3.82
N LEU A 7 4.95 7.61 3.71
CA LEU A 7 4.32 6.30 3.50
C LEU A 7 4.59 5.70 2.11
N THR A 8 5.10 6.51 1.17
CA THR A 8 5.25 6.15 -0.25
C THR A 8 6.64 5.69 -0.69
N ASP A 9 7.70 6.00 0.04
CA ASP A 9 9.06 5.54 -0.34
C ASP A 9 9.20 4.01 -0.26
N ARG A 10 8.33 3.32 0.48
CA ARG A 10 8.31 1.86 0.55
C ARG A 10 7.71 1.17 -0.69
N LEU A 11 6.90 1.88 -1.49
CA LEU A 11 6.20 1.31 -2.64
C LEU A 11 7.08 1.21 -3.90
N LEU A 12 8.10 2.05 -4.02
CA LEU A 12 9.01 2.10 -5.18
C LEU A 12 10.29 1.27 -5.00
N GLN A 13 10.51 0.67 -3.82
CA GLN A 13 11.73 -0.11 -3.51
C GLN A 13 11.45 -1.55 -3.06
N SER A 14 10.40 -2.22 -3.55
CA SER A 14 10.16 -3.62 -3.18
C SER A 14 10.85 -4.60 -4.15
N PRO A 15 11.93 -5.31 -3.76
CA PRO A 15 12.60 -6.35 -4.57
C PRO A 15 11.79 -7.66 -4.67
N ILE A 16 10.48 -7.59 -4.46
CA ILE A 16 9.63 -8.71 -4.07
C ILE A 16 8.55 -8.88 -5.14
N SER A 17 8.77 -9.80 -6.08
CA SER A 17 7.85 -10.08 -7.18
C SER A 17 7.61 -11.58 -7.36
N PHE A 18 6.37 -11.95 -7.73
CA PHE A 18 6.00 -13.30 -8.14
C PHE A 18 6.37 -13.63 -9.59
N ASN A 19 6.96 -12.70 -10.35
CA ASN A 19 7.38 -12.94 -11.73
C ASN A 19 8.26 -14.18 -11.84
N GLY A 20 7.88 -15.10 -12.75
CA GLY A 20 8.53 -16.40 -12.96
C GLY A 20 8.26 -17.48 -11.90
N ARG A 21 7.57 -17.16 -10.79
CA ARG A 21 7.26 -18.11 -9.69
C ARG A 21 5.85 -18.71 -9.80
N LEU A 22 4.93 -17.95 -10.38
CA LEU A 22 3.53 -18.32 -10.59
C LEU A 22 3.22 -18.51 -12.08
N LYS A 23 2.37 -19.49 -12.40
CA LYS A 23 1.79 -19.67 -13.75
C LYS A 23 0.43 -18.96 -13.78
N GLU A 24 0.46 -17.64 -13.72
CA GLU A 24 -0.73 -16.76 -13.70
C GLU A 24 -0.56 -15.64 -14.73
N SER A 25 -1.64 -14.90 -15.01
CA SER A 25 -1.56 -13.72 -15.89
C SER A 25 -0.63 -12.65 -15.30
N LYS A 26 0.00 -11.87 -16.19
CA LYS A 26 0.85 -10.75 -15.78
C LYS A 26 0.06 -9.76 -14.92
N GLU A 27 -1.17 -9.46 -15.31
CA GLU A 27 -2.07 -8.58 -14.58
C GLU A 27 -2.30 -9.07 -13.15
N PHE A 28 -2.53 -10.37 -12.96
CA PHE A 28 -2.73 -10.94 -11.64
C PHE A 28 -1.48 -10.88 -10.79
N ILE A 29 -0.31 -11.19 -11.35
CA ILE A 29 0.99 -11.07 -10.66
C ILE A 29 1.24 -9.62 -10.25
N ASP A 30 1.06 -8.67 -11.16
CA ASP A 30 1.29 -7.24 -10.93
C ASP A 30 0.39 -6.68 -9.81
N VAL A 31 -0.84 -7.17 -9.70
CA VAL A 31 -1.79 -6.82 -8.64
C VAL A 31 -1.43 -7.51 -7.32
N LEU A 32 -1.02 -8.79 -7.39
CA LEU A 32 -0.64 -9.55 -6.20
C LEU A 32 0.65 -9.02 -5.57
N ASP A 33 1.62 -8.59 -6.37
CA ASP A 33 2.84 -7.93 -5.91
C ASP A 33 2.50 -6.68 -5.09
N TYR A 34 1.53 -5.87 -5.55
CA TYR A 34 0.98 -4.78 -4.73
C TYR A 34 0.34 -5.30 -3.45
N GLY A 35 -0.47 -6.35 -3.52
CA GLY A 35 -1.10 -6.95 -2.36
C GLY A 35 -0.10 -7.33 -1.26
N VAL A 36 1.05 -7.88 -1.64
CA VAL A 36 2.11 -8.27 -0.69
C VAL A 36 2.69 -7.06 0.06
N THR A 37 2.70 -5.87 -0.54
CA THR A 37 3.10 -4.63 0.15
C THR A 37 2.18 -4.24 1.31
N LEU A 38 0.96 -4.79 1.35
CA LEU A 38 0.00 -4.60 2.45
C LEU A 38 0.27 -5.54 3.64
N LEU A 39 1.16 -6.52 3.48
CA LEU A 39 1.55 -7.42 4.55
C LEU A 39 2.57 -6.76 5.48
N SER A 40 2.61 -7.25 6.71
CA SER A 40 3.68 -6.88 7.63
C SER A 40 5.03 -7.40 7.11
N PRO A 41 6.13 -6.61 7.21
CA PRO A 41 7.42 -6.95 6.62
C PRO A 41 8.10 -8.16 7.28
N ASP A 42 7.66 -8.57 8.47
CA ASP A 42 8.17 -9.78 9.12
C ASP A 42 7.96 -11.01 8.23
N ASN A 43 8.96 -11.87 8.12
CA ASN A 43 8.87 -13.15 7.40
C ASN A 43 8.32 -13.03 5.97
N ILE A 44 8.50 -11.89 5.28
CA ILE A 44 7.86 -11.62 3.99
C ILE A 44 8.22 -12.66 2.92
N VAL A 45 9.48 -13.12 2.91
CA VAL A 45 9.96 -14.17 2.01
C VAL A 45 9.22 -15.48 2.25
N LEU A 46 9.07 -15.89 3.51
CA LEU A 46 8.30 -17.08 3.90
C LEU A 46 6.82 -16.93 3.50
N LYS A 47 6.21 -15.77 3.77
CA LYS A 47 4.82 -15.49 3.35
C LYS A 47 4.63 -15.64 1.85
N MET A 48 5.57 -15.14 1.04
CA MET A 48 5.52 -15.33 -0.41
C MET A 48 5.67 -16.79 -0.83
N GLU A 49 6.62 -17.52 -0.24
CA GLU A 49 6.82 -18.94 -0.55
C GLU A 49 5.55 -19.73 -0.24
N MET A 50 4.95 -19.48 0.92
CA MET A 50 3.66 -20.06 1.31
C MET A 50 2.56 -19.72 0.31
N LEU A 51 2.41 -18.44 -0.07
CA LEU A 51 1.43 -18.03 -1.08
C LEU A 51 1.68 -18.74 -2.41
N SER A 52 2.93 -18.88 -2.84
CA SER A 52 3.27 -19.56 -4.09
C SER A 52 2.84 -21.03 -4.13
N LEU A 53 2.81 -21.69 -2.97
CA LEU A 53 2.34 -23.07 -2.81
C LEU A 53 0.82 -23.16 -2.70
N ILE A 54 0.20 -22.22 -1.98
CA ILE A 54 -1.24 -22.20 -1.66
C ILE A 54 -2.06 -21.73 -2.86
N ILE A 55 -1.56 -20.80 -3.67
CA ILE A 55 -2.19 -20.35 -4.93
C ILE A 55 -2.37 -21.53 -5.89
N LYS A 56 -1.38 -22.43 -5.96
CA LYS A 56 -1.42 -23.60 -6.87
C LYS A 56 -2.42 -24.65 -6.41
N LYS A 57 -2.51 -24.90 -5.11
CA LYS A 57 -3.48 -25.83 -4.50
C LYS A 57 -3.56 -25.62 -2.99
N THR A 58 -4.67 -26.05 -2.41
CA THR A 58 -4.83 -26.17 -0.95
C THR A 58 -3.68 -26.94 -0.31
N ARG A 59 -3.15 -26.41 0.80
CA ARG A 59 -2.03 -27.01 1.56
C ARG A 59 -2.40 -27.29 3.00
N THR A 60 -1.93 -28.40 3.55
CA THR A 60 -2.06 -28.70 4.97
C THR A 60 -1.06 -27.89 5.79
N LEU A 61 -1.35 -27.70 7.09
CA LEU A 61 -0.41 -27.07 8.02
C LEU A 61 0.94 -27.80 8.03
N GLU A 62 0.92 -29.13 8.12
CA GLU A 62 2.13 -29.97 8.12
C GLU A 62 3.04 -29.66 6.93
N LYS A 63 2.47 -29.52 5.73
CA LYS A 63 3.27 -29.23 4.54
C LYS A 63 3.88 -27.82 4.55
N LEU A 64 3.19 -26.85 5.16
CA LEU A 64 3.68 -25.48 5.28
C LEU A 64 4.71 -25.33 6.41
N MET A 65 4.64 -26.19 7.43
CA MET A 65 5.60 -26.25 8.52
C MET A 65 7.00 -26.69 8.07
N GLU A 66 7.12 -27.36 6.92
CA GLU A 66 8.43 -27.69 6.32
C GLU A 66 9.20 -26.46 5.82
N LEU A 67 8.55 -25.30 5.65
CA LEU A 67 9.17 -24.09 5.08
C LEU A 67 9.97 -23.27 6.10
N GLY A 68 9.81 -23.52 7.41
CA GLY A 68 10.46 -22.70 8.41
C GLY A 68 10.15 -23.13 9.84
N THR A 69 10.53 -22.29 10.80
CA THR A 69 10.26 -22.59 12.21
C THR A 69 8.76 -22.54 12.50
N LYS A 70 8.32 -23.36 13.47
CA LYS A 70 6.92 -23.40 13.91
C LYS A 70 6.34 -22.01 14.15
N HIS A 71 7.08 -21.17 14.86
CA HIS A 71 6.62 -19.83 15.20
C HIS A 71 6.46 -18.94 13.95
N ALA A 72 7.46 -18.93 13.06
CA ALA A 72 7.44 -18.10 11.86
C ALA A 72 6.34 -18.52 10.87
N VAL A 73 6.11 -19.83 10.72
CA VAL A 73 5.03 -20.35 9.87
C VAL A 73 3.67 -19.98 10.46
N GLN A 74 3.46 -20.17 11.77
CA GLN A 74 2.20 -19.84 12.41
C GLN A 74 1.88 -18.34 12.39
N SER A 75 2.86 -17.47 12.66
CA SER A 75 2.67 -16.02 12.57
C SER A 75 2.41 -15.57 11.14
N SER A 76 3.09 -16.17 10.15
CA SER A 76 2.87 -15.89 8.73
C SER A 76 1.47 -16.32 8.27
N LEU A 77 1.02 -17.52 8.64
CA LEU A 77 -0.34 -18.00 8.37
C LEU A 77 -1.40 -17.06 8.95
N TYR A 78 -1.22 -16.67 10.21
CA TYR A 78 -2.12 -15.74 10.87
C TYR A 78 -2.16 -14.39 10.13
N ASN A 79 -1.00 -13.85 9.77
CA ASN A 79 -0.92 -12.58 9.03
C ASN A 79 -1.60 -12.67 7.65
N LEU A 80 -1.40 -13.76 6.91
CA LEU A 80 -2.04 -14.00 5.61
C LEU A 80 -3.56 -14.16 5.75
N GLU A 81 -4.05 -14.88 6.76
CA GLU A 81 -5.47 -15.10 7.03
C GLU A 81 -6.17 -13.79 7.40
N GLN A 82 -5.60 -13.01 8.33
CA GLN A 82 -6.09 -11.69 8.72
C GLN A 82 -6.14 -10.72 7.53
N ASN A 83 -5.14 -10.81 6.66
CA ASN A 83 -5.11 -9.97 5.47
C ASN A 83 -6.02 -10.46 4.33
N GLY A 84 -6.65 -11.62 4.49
CA GLY A 84 -7.60 -12.16 3.52
C GLY A 84 -6.98 -12.85 2.32
N PHE A 85 -5.67 -13.14 2.36
CA PHE A 85 -4.99 -13.90 1.30
C PHE A 85 -5.39 -15.37 1.30
N ILE A 86 -5.62 -15.93 2.48
CA ILE A 86 -5.92 -17.35 2.65
C ILE A 86 -7.15 -17.55 3.55
N THR A 87 -7.86 -18.64 3.32
CA THR A 87 -8.91 -19.15 4.21
C THR A 87 -8.42 -20.44 4.85
N ARG A 88 -8.60 -20.56 6.16
CA ARG A 88 -8.31 -21.78 6.90
C ARG A 88 -9.54 -22.69 6.94
N LYS A 89 -9.34 -23.98 6.70
CA LYS A 89 -10.34 -25.04 6.82
C LYS A 89 -9.86 -26.09 7.79
N VAL A 90 -10.78 -26.66 8.56
CA VAL A 90 -10.50 -27.75 9.51
C VAL A 90 -11.43 -28.91 9.19
N LYS A 91 -10.85 -30.08 8.96
CA LYS A 91 -11.59 -31.34 8.80
C LYS A 91 -10.83 -32.43 9.54
N GLU A 92 -11.51 -33.17 10.42
CA GLU A 92 -10.90 -34.30 11.15
C GLU A 92 -9.59 -33.92 11.87
N ASN A 93 -9.56 -32.75 12.52
CA ASN A 93 -8.38 -32.15 13.18
C ASN A 93 -7.19 -31.80 12.26
N ILE A 94 -7.36 -31.87 10.94
CA ILE A 94 -6.35 -31.45 9.96
C ILE A 94 -6.65 -30.02 9.51
N PHE A 95 -5.70 -29.13 9.77
CA PHE A 95 -5.73 -27.75 9.27
C PHE A 95 -5.24 -27.68 7.83
N SER A 96 -6.03 -27.03 6.97
CA SER A 96 -5.67 -26.75 5.58
C SER A 96 -5.94 -25.29 5.23
N TYR A 97 -5.22 -24.80 4.23
CA TYR A 97 -5.24 -23.40 3.81
C TYR A 97 -5.44 -23.35 2.30
N GLU A 98 -6.39 -22.51 1.88
CA GLU A 98 -6.70 -22.25 0.47
C GLU A 98 -6.52 -20.77 0.16
N PHE A 99 -6.11 -20.47 -1.07
CA PHE A 99 -5.96 -19.08 -1.51
C PHE A 99 -7.34 -18.45 -1.74
N ASN A 100 -7.57 -17.27 -1.18
CA ASN A 100 -8.84 -16.56 -1.30
C ASN A 100 -8.72 -15.42 -2.32
N ARG A 101 -8.79 -15.77 -3.60
CA ARG A 101 -8.64 -14.84 -4.73
C ARG A 101 -9.64 -13.69 -4.67
N THR A 102 -10.92 -13.97 -4.45
CA THR A 102 -11.97 -12.94 -4.44
C THR A 102 -11.76 -11.93 -3.30
N LYS A 103 -11.45 -12.41 -2.09
CA LYS A 103 -11.26 -11.52 -0.93
C LYS A 103 -10.02 -10.65 -1.08
N ILE A 104 -8.91 -11.20 -1.58
CA ILE A 104 -7.68 -10.40 -1.73
C ILE A 104 -7.82 -9.37 -2.87
N LEU A 105 -8.41 -9.73 -4.00
CA LEU A 105 -8.63 -8.79 -5.11
C LEU A 105 -9.56 -7.65 -4.68
N PHE A 106 -10.64 -7.97 -3.96
CA PHE A 106 -11.54 -6.95 -3.40
C PHE A 106 -10.81 -6.01 -2.43
N LYS A 107 -9.99 -6.57 -1.53
CA LYS A 107 -9.21 -5.76 -0.58
C LYS A 107 -8.22 -4.84 -1.28
N ILE A 108 -7.49 -5.35 -2.28
CA ILE A 108 -6.54 -4.56 -3.07
C ILE A 108 -7.27 -3.44 -3.80
N LYS A 109 -8.40 -3.74 -4.45
CA LYS A 109 -9.23 -2.72 -5.12
C LYS A 109 -9.65 -1.61 -4.17
N LYS A 110 -10.22 -1.98 -3.02
CA LYS A 110 -10.68 -1.00 -2.01
C LYS A 110 -9.54 -0.13 -1.47
N ASP A 111 -8.37 -0.73 -1.22
CA ASP A 111 -7.18 0.01 -0.76
C ASP A 111 -6.68 1.00 -1.81
N LEU A 112 -6.58 0.57 -3.08
CA LEU A 112 -6.20 1.43 -4.20
C LEU A 112 -7.18 2.58 -4.42
N GLU A 113 -8.50 2.31 -4.42
CA GLU A 113 -9.54 3.36 -4.55
C GLU A 113 -9.48 4.37 -3.41
N THR A 114 -9.28 3.89 -2.17
CA THR A 114 -9.16 4.76 -0.99
C THR A 114 -7.92 5.64 -1.09
N ARG A 115 -6.76 5.07 -1.45
CA ARG A 115 -5.52 5.81 -1.64
C ARG A 115 -5.60 6.82 -2.78
N TYR A 116 -6.25 6.45 -3.89
CA TYR A 116 -6.47 7.36 -5.02
C TYR A 116 -7.24 8.60 -4.56
N GLN A 117 -8.33 8.41 -3.83
CA GLN A 117 -9.14 9.52 -3.33
C GLN A 117 -8.33 10.39 -2.36
N GLN A 118 -7.59 9.78 -1.42
CA GLN A 118 -6.73 10.52 -0.49
C GLN A 118 -5.67 11.36 -1.21
N ILE A 119 -5.00 10.79 -2.22
CA ILE A 119 -3.98 11.51 -3.00
C ILE A 119 -4.64 12.64 -3.81
N LYS A 120 -5.81 12.38 -4.40
CA LYS A 120 -6.58 13.38 -5.14
C LYS A 120 -6.97 14.54 -4.23
N ASP A 121 -7.49 14.29 -3.04
CA ASP A 121 -7.88 15.33 -2.09
C ASP A 121 -6.68 16.23 -1.70
N VAL A 122 -5.51 15.61 -1.48
CA VAL A 122 -4.27 16.35 -1.18
C VAL A 122 -3.80 17.16 -2.40
N LYS A 123 -3.86 16.58 -3.59
CA LYS A 123 -3.51 17.28 -4.84
C LYS A 123 -4.42 18.47 -5.08
N ASP A 124 -5.73 18.28 -4.93
CA ASP A 124 -6.75 19.31 -5.12
C ASP A 124 -6.57 20.44 -4.09
N TYR A 125 -6.14 20.14 -2.86
CA TYR A 125 -5.71 21.16 -1.89
C TYR A 125 -4.55 22.01 -2.41
N TYR A 126 -3.50 21.40 -2.96
CA TYR A 126 -2.35 22.15 -3.48
C TYR A 126 -2.65 22.94 -4.76
N ILE A 127 -3.58 22.48 -5.59
CA ILE A 127 -4.00 23.18 -6.83
C ILE A 127 -4.99 24.31 -6.54
N SER A 128 -5.97 24.08 -5.64
CA SER A 128 -6.99 25.08 -5.33
C SER A 128 -6.48 26.28 -4.53
N ASN A 129 -5.32 26.15 -3.90
CA ASN A 129 -4.66 27.23 -3.18
C ASN A 129 -3.56 27.83 -4.04
N ASP A 130 -3.94 28.78 -4.91
CA ASP A 130 -3.03 29.49 -5.84
C ASP A 130 -1.83 30.17 -5.13
N CYS A 131 -1.96 30.48 -3.85
CA CYS A 131 -0.91 31.09 -3.03
C CYS A 131 -0.78 30.38 -1.68
N LEU A 132 0.21 29.50 -1.58
CA LEU A 132 0.64 28.89 -0.32
C LEU A 132 1.87 29.58 0.24
N PHE A 133 1.95 29.62 1.56
CA PHE A 133 3.07 30.15 2.31
C PHE A 133 3.57 29.13 3.31
N VAL A 134 4.87 29.14 3.61
CA VAL A 134 5.50 28.22 4.56
C VAL A 134 6.34 28.98 5.59
N CYS A 135 6.26 28.55 6.85
CA CYS A 135 7.20 29.00 7.88
C CYS A 135 8.48 28.16 7.84
N SER A 136 9.64 28.82 7.82
CA SER A 136 10.95 28.14 7.80
C SER A 136 11.24 27.37 9.10
N HIS A 137 10.68 27.80 10.23
CA HIS A 137 10.92 27.22 11.56
C HIS A 137 10.03 26.01 11.86
N CYS A 138 8.71 26.16 11.80
CA CYS A 138 7.77 25.09 12.16
C CYS A 138 7.28 24.26 10.97
N LYS A 139 7.65 24.63 9.73
CA LYS A 139 7.24 23.98 8.47
C LYS A 139 5.73 23.94 8.23
N GLN A 140 4.96 24.73 8.97
CA GLN A 140 3.53 24.86 8.76
C GLN A 140 3.24 25.58 7.44
N LEU A 141 2.25 25.06 6.71
CA LEU A 141 1.71 25.67 5.50
C LEU A 141 0.49 26.55 5.84
N PHE A 142 0.39 27.67 5.13
CA PHE A 142 -0.68 28.65 5.25
C PHE A 142 -1.23 28.92 3.85
N ASP A 143 -2.55 28.90 3.73
CA ASP A 143 -3.22 29.51 2.59
C ASP A 143 -3.17 31.05 2.71
N TYR A 144 -3.53 31.77 1.65
CA TYR A 144 -3.47 33.22 1.63
C TYR A 144 -4.30 33.87 2.75
N ALA A 145 -5.49 33.35 3.05
CA ALA A 145 -6.38 33.91 4.07
C ALA A 145 -5.74 33.81 5.46
N LYS A 146 -5.24 32.62 5.84
CA LYS A 146 -4.52 32.41 7.10
C LYS A 146 -3.22 33.20 7.16
N ALA A 147 -2.49 33.29 6.04
CA ALA A 147 -1.30 34.11 5.95
C ALA A 147 -1.61 35.59 6.25
N MET A 148 -2.73 36.11 5.73
CA MET A 148 -3.19 37.47 5.97
C MET A 148 -3.64 37.70 7.41
N GLU A 149 -4.39 36.76 8.00
CA GLU A 149 -4.80 36.80 9.42
C GLU A 149 -3.58 36.88 10.37
N HIS A 150 -2.49 36.21 10.01
CA HIS A 150 -1.23 36.22 10.74
C HIS A 150 -0.28 37.37 10.36
N GLY A 151 -0.70 38.29 9.48
CA GLY A 151 0.15 39.38 8.99
C GLY A 151 1.42 38.89 8.27
N PHE A 152 1.38 37.69 7.68
CA PHE A 152 2.50 36.99 7.08
C PHE A 152 3.67 36.69 8.05
N ILE A 153 3.39 36.55 9.34
CA ILE A 153 4.40 36.26 10.37
C ILE A 153 4.06 34.95 11.11
N CYS A 154 5.04 34.06 11.24
CA CYS A 154 4.93 32.83 12.02
C CYS A 154 6.28 32.56 12.72
N CYS A 155 6.24 32.18 14.00
CA CYS A 155 7.43 31.97 14.83
C CYS A 155 8.39 33.17 14.86
N GLY A 156 7.87 34.40 14.79
CA GLY A 156 8.67 35.63 14.77
C GLY A 156 9.39 35.91 13.44
N ALA A 157 9.18 35.08 12.41
CA ALA A 157 9.77 35.26 11.08
C ALA A 157 8.69 35.43 10.01
N ARG A 158 9.04 36.11 8.91
CA ARG A 158 8.15 36.25 7.76
C ARG A 158 7.99 34.90 7.06
N ILE A 159 6.75 34.50 6.79
CA ILE A 159 6.48 33.31 5.97
C ILE A 159 6.80 33.59 4.51
N SER A 160 7.29 32.58 3.80
CA SER A 160 7.73 32.69 2.40
C SER A 160 6.76 31.97 1.47
N SER A 161 6.67 32.38 0.20
CA SER A 161 5.88 31.68 -0.81
C SER A 161 6.35 30.23 -0.94
N PHE A 162 5.40 29.32 -1.10
CA PHE A 162 5.64 27.89 -1.24
C PHE A 162 5.27 27.43 -2.64
N ASP A 163 6.25 26.87 -3.36
CA ASP A 163 6.03 26.23 -4.66
C ASP A 163 5.62 24.77 -4.47
N SER A 164 4.39 24.45 -4.85
CA SER A 164 3.81 23.11 -4.74
C SER A 164 4.02 22.26 -6.00
N THR A 165 4.63 22.79 -7.06
CA THR A 165 4.72 22.13 -8.39
C THR A 165 5.32 20.73 -8.30
N SER A 166 6.44 20.58 -7.58
CA SER A 166 7.12 19.27 -7.42
C SER A 166 6.28 18.26 -6.64
N ILE A 167 5.52 18.72 -5.64
CA ILE A 167 4.61 17.88 -4.85
C ILE A 167 3.44 17.42 -5.72
N VAL A 168 2.81 18.34 -6.45
CA VAL A 168 1.70 18.03 -7.35
C VAL A 168 2.13 17.01 -8.40
N GLN A 169 3.30 17.18 -9.02
CA GLN A 169 3.82 16.21 -9.99
C GLN A 169 4.02 14.82 -9.35
N ASN A 170 4.63 14.75 -8.16
CA ASN A 170 4.81 13.50 -7.44
C ASN A 170 3.47 12.80 -7.11
N LEU A 171 2.46 13.58 -6.71
CA LEU A 171 1.10 13.06 -6.47
C LEU A 171 0.47 12.53 -7.77
N MET A 172 0.66 13.22 -8.90
CA MET A 172 0.19 12.76 -10.21
C MET A 172 0.83 11.43 -10.61
N ASP A 173 2.15 11.30 -10.48
CA ASP A 173 2.85 10.05 -10.80
C ASP A 173 2.31 8.87 -9.97
N LYS A 174 2.01 9.11 -8.69
CA LYS A 174 1.38 8.11 -7.81
C LYS A 174 -0.04 7.76 -8.23
N MET A 175 -0.83 8.75 -8.66
CA MET A 175 -2.19 8.50 -9.17
C MET A 175 -2.15 7.64 -10.43
N VAL A 176 -1.23 7.91 -11.36
CA VAL A 176 -1.02 7.09 -12.58
C VAL A 176 -0.71 5.64 -12.21
N PHE A 177 0.21 5.42 -11.27
CA PHE A 177 0.51 4.06 -10.78
C PHE A 177 -0.75 3.35 -10.25
N ILE A 178 -1.58 4.03 -9.45
CA ILE A 178 -2.81 3.44 -8.90
C ILE A 178 -3.82 3.13 -10.02
N GLU A 179 -4.00 4.05 -10.98
CA GLU A 179 -4.88 3.86 -12.14
C GLU A 179 -4.47 2.64 -12.98
N GLU A 180 -3.17 2.45 -13.20
CA GLU A 180 -2.64 1.27 -13.89
C GLU A 180 -2.98 -0.03 -13.15
N LYS A 181 -2.86 -0.07 -11.82
CA LYS A 181 -3.20 -1.24 -11.00
C LYS A 181 -4.72 -1.50 -10.98
N LEU A 182 -5.55 -0.47 -10.90
CA LEU A 182 -7.01 -0.60 -11.01
C LEU A 182 -7.44 -1.10 -12.39
N LYS A 183 -6.77 -0.65 -13.46
CA LYS A 183 -6.98 -1.14 -14.82
C LYS A 183 -6.56 -2.61 -14.95
N ALA A 184 -5.45 -3.02 -14.34
CA ALA A 184 -5.06 -4.42 -14.29
C ALA A 184 -6.13 -5.28 -13.58
N LEU A 185 -6.66 -4.81 -12.45
CA LEU A 185 -7.76 -5.47 -11.73
C LEU A 185 -9.01 -5.70 -12.58
N SER A 186 -9.38 -4.76 -13.45
CA SER A 186 -10.56 -4.90 -14.33
C SER A 186 -10.43 -5.98 -15.42
N LYS A 187 -9.21 -6.50 -15.63
CA LYS A 187 -8.91 -7.52 -16.65
C LYS A 187 -8.80 -8.94 -16.06
N ILE A 188 -8.83 -9.07 -14.73
CA ILE A 188 -8.71 -10.33 -13.99
C ILE A 188 -10.10 -10.88 -13.67
#